data_AF-A0A532F513-F1
#
_entry.id   AF-A0A532F513-F1
#
_cell.length_a   1.000
_cell.length_b   1.000
_cell.length_c   1.000
_cell.angle_alpha   90.00
_cell.angle_beta   90.00
_cell.angle_gamma   90.00
#
_symmetry.space_group_name_H-M   'P 1'
#
loop_
_entity.id
_entity.type
_entity.pdbx_description
1 polymer ?
#
loop_
_entity_poly.entity_id
_entity_poly.type
_entity_poly.pdbx_seq_one_letter_code
_entity_poly.pdbx_strand_id
1 'polypeptide(L)'
;MFKIKKKSEKLKPVVLYNVIEDYSEFDAPGNVTACAMTIQEDLAAHAKVLSESYEVPLETMKRLLTDGGVYVYPQIGGVLTRGLFACRIDPTGEAPKHTWTLDLMQFSEAVQLAQARAIPLDEVAAMVFHKTLPEELKSKLERKNLGLDYRTLDRAVARGGDIKYIDFRKDWSPHFKRLCIMPDGRLVETGGLAEFAQLHSITQAQAKALIEQGGTLEVNGEILACQIVNGQPAVARFSAKNYAKAKELVATKSMHMMDALSEVAYSDPVMMRSLARKELSPGR
;
A
#
# COMPACT_ATOMS: atom_id res chain seq x y z
N MET A 1 47.88 -9.05 -17.05
CA MET A 1 47.87 -9.29 -15.59
C MET A 1 46.47 -9.01 -15.07
N PHE A 2 45.69 -10.07 -14.80
CA PHE A 2 44.32 -9.97 -14.27
C PHE A 2 44.34 -9.45 -12.83
N LYS A 3 43.65 -8.34 -12.56
CA LYS A 3 43.30 -7.92 -11.20
C LYS A 3 41.79 -8.01 -11.02
N ILE A 4 41.34 -9.18 -10.58
CA ILE A 4 40.01 -9.36 -9.99
C ILE A 4 40.06 -8.65 -8.62
N LYS A 5 39.47 -7.46 -8.52
CA LYS A 5 39.17 -6.87 -7.21
C LYS A 5 37.88 -7.49 -6.67
N LYS A 6 38.04 -8.07 -5.48
CA LYS A 6 37.04 -8.71 -4.61
C LYS A 6 35.79 -7.83 -4.42
N LYS A 7 34.61 -8.48 -4.52
CA LYS A 7 33.22 -8.01 -4.26
C LYS A 7 33.09 -6.78 -3.36
N SER A 8 32.37 -5.75 -3.84
CA SER A 8 31.53 -4.90 -2.98
C SER A 8 30.09 -5.43 -2.99
N GLU A 9 29.88 -6.60 -2.42
CA GLU A 9 28.51 -7.00 -2.03
C GLU A 9 28.23 -6.34 -0.68
N LYS A 10 27.40 -5.29 -0.68
CA LYS A 10 26.39 -4.98 0.35
C LYS A 10 25.87 -3.55 0.18
N LEU A 11 24.67 -3.44 -0.34
CA LEU A 11 23.62 -2.60 0.25
C LEU A 11 22.37 -3.46 0.21
N LYS A 12 22.01 -4.08 1.35
CA LYS A 12 20.65 -4.65 1.49
C LYS A 12 19.73 -3.47 1.75
N PRO A 13 18.81 -3.15 0.82
CA PRO A 13 17.93 -2.02 1.00
C PRO A 13 16.80 -2.30 1.98
N VAL A 14 16.23 -1.19 2.43
CA VAL A 14 15.23 -1.03 3.46
C VAL A 14 13.99 -1.88 3.16
N VAL A 15 13.77 -2.92 3.98
CA VAL A 15 12.51 -3.68 3.99
C VAL A 15 11.57 -2.94 4.94
N LEU A 16 10.67 -2.14 4.38
CA LEU A 16 9.76 -1.27 5.15
C LEU A 16 8.64 -2.02 5.86
N TYR A 17 8.31 -3.23 5.43
CA TYR A 17 7.34 -4.10 6.06
C TYR A 17 7.74 -5.53 5.75
N ASN A 18 7.65 -6.42 6.73
CA ASN A 18 8.00 -7.82 6.58
C ASN A 18 6.85 -8.77 6.96
N VAL A 19 5.74 -8.20 7.44
CA VAL A 19 4.46 -8.89 7.63
C VAL A 19 3.37 -8.00 7.05
N ILE A 20 2.45 -8.58 6.27
CA ILE A 20 1.28 -7.90 5.71
C ILE A 20 0.09 -8.83 5.93
N GLU A 21 -0.92 -8.35 6.66
CA GLU A 21 -2.20 -9.04 6.84
C GLU A 21 -3.32 -8.15 6.29
N ASP A 22 -4.13 -8.73 5.41
CA ASP A 22 -5.22 -8.04 4.71
C ASP A 22 -6.56 -8.40 5.35
N TYR A 23 -7.30 -7.36 5.76
CA TYR A 23 -8.65 -7.45 6.31
C TYR A 23 -9.63 -6.62 5.46
N SER A 24 -9.40 -6.52 4.15
CA SER A 24 -10.25 -5.82 3.19
C SER A 24 -11.51 -6.59 2.78
N GLU A 25 -11.67 -7.84 3.20
CA GLU A 25 -12.89 -8.63 2.97
C GLU A 25 -14.09 -8.20 3.86
N PHE A 26 -13.91 -7.23 4.77
CA PHE A 26 -14.96 -6.77 5.70
C PHE A 26 -15.55 -5.42 5.27
N ASP A 27 -16.88 -5.31 5.11
CA ASP A 27 -17.57 -4.06 4.73
C ASP A 27 -16.99 -2.80 5.41
N ALA A 28 -16.90 -1.69 4.67
CA ALA A 28 -16.49 -0.40 5.22
C ALA A 28 -17.31 -0.07 6.49
N PRO A 29 -16.69 0.42 7.59
CA PRO A 29 -15.35 1.02 7.70
C PRO A 29 -14.20 0.04 8.08
N GLY A 30 -14.39 -1.28 7.88
CA GLY A 30 -13.50 -2.36 8.31
C GLY A 30 -12.30 -2.68 7.42
N ASN A 31 -12.27 -2.23 6.15
CA ASN A 31 -11.15 -2.45 5.22
C ASN A 31 -9.84 -1.91 5.79
N VAL A 32 -8.94 -2.80 6.23
CA VAL A 32 -7.63 -2.41 6.74
C VAL A 32 -6.59 -3.46 6.40
N THR A 33 -5.46 -3.03 5.88
CA THR A 33 -4.24 -3.82 5.79
C THR A 33 -3.34 -3.46 6.96
N ALA A 34 -2.92 -4.44 7.75
CA ALA A 34 -1.92 -4.29 8.79
C ALA A 34 -0.53 -4.63 8.22
N CYS A 35 0.31 -3.61 8.05
CA CYS A 35 1.68 -3.75 7.57
C CYS A 35 2.64 -3.60 8.74
N ALA A 36 3.38 -4.64 9.10
CA ALA A 36 4.23 -4.64 10.29
C ALA A 36 5.72 -4.80 9.98
N MET A 37 6.54 -4.19 10.84
CA MET A 37 7.99 -4.30 10.85
C MET A 37 8.48 -5.00 12.12
N THR A 38 9.43 -5.93 11.97
CA THR A 38 10.17 -6.53 13.09
C THR A 38 11.60 -5.99 13.17
N ILE A 39 12.13 -5.42 12.09
CA ILE A 39 13.48 -4.86 12.07
C ILE A 39 13.53 -3.50 12.77
N GLN A 40 14.72 -3.10 13.22
CA GLN A 40 14.93 -1.77 13.77
C GLN A 40 14.63 -0.69 12.73
N GLU A 41 13.91 0.34 13.15
CA GLU A 41 13.47 1.43 12.30
C GLU A 41 14.66 2.29 11.83
N ASP A 42 14.78 2.45 10.52
CA ASP A 42 15.54 3.55 9.90
C ASP A 42 14.60 4.75 9.79
N LEU A 43 14.65 5.64 10.78
CA LEU A 43 13.72 6.78 10.87
C LEU A 43 13.76 7.66 9.62
N ALA A 44 14.93 7.87 9.00
CA ALA A 44 15.06 8.74 7.84
C ALA A 44 14.39 8.12 6.61
N ALA A 45 14.66 6.84 6.35
CA ALA A 45 14.02 6.13 5.25
C ALA A 45 12.52 5.93 5.48
N HIS A 46 12.14 5.58 6.71
CA HIS A 46 10.75 5.35 7.10
C HIS A 46 9.92 6.63 6.98
N ALA A 47 10.40 7.75 7.54
CA ALA A 47 9.72 9.04 7.46
C ALA A 47 9.56 9.50 6.02
N LYS A 48 10.56 9.28 5.16
CA LYS A 48 10.47 9.61 3.73
C LYS A 48 9.31 8.85 3.07
N VAL A 49 9.27 7.53 3.28
CA VAL A 49 8.23 6.67 2.68
C VAL A 49 6.85 7.04 3.17
N LEU A 50 6.66 7.22 4.48
CA LEU A 50 5.35 7.57 5.02
C LEU A 50 4.93 9.00 4.62
N SER A 51 5.88 9.94 4.59
CA SER A 51 5.63 11.31 4.14
C SER A 51 5.09 11.32 2.70
N GLU A 52 5.72 10.56 1.81
CA GLU A 52 5.27 10.40 0.42
C GLU A 52 3.94 9.65 0.32
N SER A 53 3.74 8.62 1.15
CA SER A 53 2.53 7.78 1.14
C SER A 53 1.29 8.50 1.68
N TYR A 54 1.46 9.36 2.68
CA TYR A 54 0.36 10.02 3.39
C TYR A 54 0.28 11.52 3.10
N GLU A 55 1.17 12.06 2.27
CA GLU A 55 1.30 13.50 1.97
C GLU A 55 1.40 14.37 3.24
N VAL A 56 2.08 13.84 4.25
CA VAL A 56 2.44 14.58 5.46
C VAL A 56 3.82 15.18 5.22
N PRO A 57 4.06 16.48 5.47
CA PRO A 57 5.38 17.08 5.27
C PRO A 57 6.48 16.28 5.99
N LEU A 58 7.63 16.08 5.33
CA LEU A 58 8.68 15.17 5.82
C LEU A 58 9.12 15.46 7.26
N GLU A 59 9.35 16.74 7.59
CA GLU A 59 9.74 17.13 8.95
C GLU A 59 8.62 16.88 9.97
N THR A 60 7.36 17.05 9.57
CA THR A 60 6.21 16.67 10.40
C THR A 60 6.17 15.15 10.62
N MET A 61 6.39 14.36 9.57
CA MET A 61 6.40 12.89 9.67
C MET A 61 7.52 12.40 10.58
N LYS A 62 8.74 12.97 10.48
CA LYS A 62 9.84 12.66 11.40
C LYS A 62 9.46 12.94 12.85
N ARG A 63 8.86 14.10 13.12
CA ARG A 63 8.38 14.46 14.45
C ARG A 63 7.34 13.47 14.96
N LEU A 64 6.32 13.16 14.15
CA LEU A 64 5.28 12.19 14.52
C LEU A 64 5.87 10.81 14.83
N LEU A 65 6.81 10.32 14.01
CA LEU A 65 7.46 9.04 14.24
C LEU A 65 8.40 9.04 15.46
N THR A 66 8.82 10.21 15.95
CA THR A 66 9.68 10.35 17.13
C THR A 66 8.87 10.52 18.41
N ASP A 67 7.86 11.39 18.36
CA ASP A 67 7.15 11.89 19.55
C ASP A 67 5.72 11.36 19.67
N GLY A 68 5.18 10.78 18.59
CA GLY A 68 3.76 10.46 18.47
C GLY A 68 2.90 11.69 18.19
N GLY A 69 1.58 11.51 18.26
CA GLY A 69 0.58 12.55 18.08
C GLY A 69 -0.14 12.48 16.74
N VAL A 70 -0.77 13.59 16.35
CA VAL A 70 -1.61 13.67 15.15
C VAL A 70 -1.16 14.80 14.22
N TYR A 71 -1.39 14.59 12.93
CA TYR A 71 -1.37 15.62 11.90
C TYR A 71 -2.75 15.74 11.28
N VAL A 72 -3.39 16.88 11.51
CA VAL A 72 -4.66 17.22 10.88
C VAL A 72 -4.37 17.80 9.50
N TYR A 73 -5.01 17.25 8.47
CA TYR A 73 -4.81 17.72 7.10
C TYR A 73 -5.39 19.14 6.94
N PRO A 74 -4.68 20.06 6.28
CA PRO A 74 -5.20 21.40 6.03
C PRO A 74 -6.44 21.32 5.14
N GLN A 75 -7.44 22.17 5.43
CA GLN A 75 -8.62 22.31 4.59
C GLN A 75 -8.23 23.04 3.30
N ILE A 76 -7.94 22.29 2.24
CA ILE A 76 -7.70 22.81 0.89
C ILE A 76 -9.00 22.56 0.11
N GLY A 77 -9.59 23.60 -0.50
CA GLY A 77 -10.91 23.54 -1.14
C GLY A 77 -11.10 22.32 -2.06
N GLY A 78 -12.25 21.63 -1.92
CA GLY A 78 -12.57 20.36 -2.58
C GLY A 78 -13.18 19.34 -1.61
N VAL A 79 -13.55 18.15 -2.11
CA VAL A 79 -13.96 17.01 -1.26
C VAL A 79 -12.71 16.43 -0.62
N LEU A 80 -12.43 16.80 0.64
CA LEU A 80 -11.41 16.11 1.43
C LEU A 80 -11.87 14.67 1.67
N THR A 81 -10.96 13.71 1.56
CA THR A 81 -11.19 12.33 2.02
C THR A 81 -10.37 12.01 3.28
N ARG A 82 -9.55 12.95 3.75
CA ARG A 82 -8.56 12.76 4.83
C ARG A 82 -8.83 13.73 5.97
N GLY A 83 -9.06 13.18 7.16
CA GLY A 83 -9.23 13.99 8.36
C GLY A 83 -7.92 14.19 9.12
N LEU A 84 -7.26 13.09 9.49
CA LEU A 84 -5.96 13.13 10.15
C LEU A 84 -5.10 11.90 9.86
N PHE A 85 -3.80 12.07 10.05
CA PHE A 85 -2.83 11.00 10.27
C PHE A 85 -2.47 10.95 11.76
N ALA A 86 -2.32 9.76 12.32
CA ALA A 86 -1.96 9.55 13.71
C ALA A 86 -0.75 8.62 13.83
N CYS A 87 0.11 8.92 14.81
CA CYS A 87 1.18 8.06 15.27
C CYS A 87 1.05 7.88 16.78
N ARG A 88 0.95 6.64 17.25
CA ARG A 88 0.93 6.31 18.67
C ARG A 88 2.17 5.52 19.01
N ILE A 89 2.88 6.03 20.00
CA ILE A 89 4.08 5.41 20.56
C ILE A 89 3.72 5.00 21.98
N ASP A 90 3.99 3.74 22.31
CA ASP A 90 3.89 3.29 23.69
C ASP A 90 5.06 3.85 24.51
N PRO A 91 4.81 4.61 25.58
CA PRO A 91 5.87 5.25 26.36
C PRO A 91 6.77 4.25 27.08
N THR A 92 6.31 3.02 27.30
CA THR A 92 7.12 1.96 27.93
C THR A 92 8.03 1.22 26.93
N GLY A 93 7.74 1.33 25.63
CA GLY A 93 8.42 0.60 24.56
C GLY A 93 8.09 -0.89 24.52
N GLU A 94 7.08 -1.33 25.26
CA GLU A 94 6.61 -2.72 25.28
C GLU A 94 5.70 -3.04 24.10
N ALA A 95 4.86 -2.08 23.71
CA ALA A 95 3.99 -2.21 22.55
C ALA A 95 4.61 -1.60 21.27
N PRO A 96 4.32 -2.17 20.09
CA PRO A 96 4.81 -1.62 18.83
C PRO A 96 4.23 -0.22 18.58
N LYS A 97 5.01 0.61 17.89
CA LYS A 97 4.53 1.90 17.36
C LYS A 97 3.41 1.66 16.35
N HIS A 98 2.33 2.42 16.44
CA HIS A 98 1.20 2.32 15.50
C HIS A 98 1.05 3.60 14.68
N THR A 99 0.79 3.48 13.39
CA THR A 99 0.32 4.61 12.57
C THR A 99 -0.94 4.26 11.81
N TRP A 100 -1.80 5.25 11.59
CA TRP A 100 -3.04 5.09 10.84
C TRP A 100 -3.56 6.44 10.35
N THR A 101 -4.57 6.39 9.49
CA THR A 101 -5.35 7.57 9.08
C THR A 101 -6.80 7.44 9.50
N LEU A 102 -7.45 8.57 9.73
CA LEU A 102 -8.90 8.66 9.81
C LEU A 102 -9.44 9.34 8.54
N ASP A 103 -10.47 8.73 7.95
CA ASP A 103 -11.29 9.40 6.95
C ASP A 103 -12.09 10.56 7.57
N LEU A 104 -12.81 11.34 6.75
CA LEU A 104 -13.57 12.47 7.24
C LEU A 104 -14.69 12.11 8.22
N MET A 105 -15.35 10.97 8.07
CA MET A 105 -16.45 10.56 8.95
C MET A 105 -15.89 10.22 10.32
N GLN A 106 -14.82 9.43 10.35
CA GLN A 106 -14.11 9.09 11.59
C GLN A 106 -13.49 10.32 12.25
N PHE A 107 -12.92 11.23 11.46
CA PHE A 107 -12.35 12.47 11.98
C PHE A 107 -13.42 13.40 12.55
N SER A 108 -14.56 13.53 11.88
CA SER A 108 -15.70 14.30 12.40
C SER A 108 -16.20 13.73 13.73
N GLU A 109 -16.35 12.41 13.83
CA GLU A 109 -16.68 11.72 15.09
C GLU A 109 -15.62 12.02 16.16
N ALA A 110 -14.33 11.93 15.82
CA ALA A 110 -13.24 12.17 16.75
C ALA A 110 -13.22 13.63 17.26
N VAL A 111 -13.40 14.62 16.37
CA VAL A 111 -13.44 16.04 16.75
C VAL A 111 -14.63 16.34 17.64
N GLN A 112 -15.83 15.85 17.28
CA GLN A 112 -17.03 16.04 18.09
C GLN A 112 -16.86 15.44 19.49
N LEU A 113 -16.32 14.23 19.57
CA LEU A 113 -16.12 13.53 20.84
C LEU A 113 -15.01 14.19 21.69
N ALA A 114 -13.91 14.63 21.08
CA ALA A 114 -12.84 15.37 21.74
C ALA A 114 -13.36 16.67 22.36
N GLN A 115 -14.18 17.43 21.61
CA GLN A 115 -14.80 18.66 22.10
C GLN A 115 -15.81 18.40 23.22
N ALA A 116 -16.71 17.44 23.03
CA ALA A 116 -17.77 17.14 23.98
C ALA A 116 -17.24 16.63 25.34
N ARG A 117 -16.08 15.95 25.34
CA ARG A 117 -15.50 15.34 26.54
C ARG A 117 -14.21 15.99 27.04
N ALA A 118 -13.72 17.02 26.35
CA ALA A 118 -12.43 17.66 26.63
C ALA A 118 -11.25 16.68 26.70
N ILE A 119 -11.27 15.64 25.84
CA ILE A 119 -10.21 14.64 25.74
C ILE A 119 -9.26 15.04 24.59
N PRO A 120 -7.94 14.84 24.72
CA PRO A 120 -6.99 15.07 23.63
C PRO A 120 -7.39 14.35 22.33
N LEU A 121 -7.21 15.04 21.19
CA LEU A 121 -7.66 14.53 19.88
C LEU A 121 -6.95 13.24 19.48
N ASP A 122 -5.69 13.08 19.85
CA ASP A 122 -4.88 11.87 19.60
C ASP A 122 -5.41 10.66 20.37
N GLU A 123 -5.84 10.82 21.62
CA GLU A 123 -6.50 9.77 22.39
C GLU A 123 -7.83 9.36 21.75
N VAL A 124 -8.66 10.34 21.40
CA VAL A 124 -9.97 10.09 20.79
C VAL A 124 -9.82 9.47 19.39
N ALA A 125 -8.84 9.91 18.61
CA ALA A 125 -8.56 9.35 17.30
C ALA A 125 -8.21 7.85 17.38
N ALA A 126 -7.49 7.45 18.43
CA ALA A 126 -7.20 6.03 18.68
C ALA A 126 -8.47 5.25 19.05
N MET A 127 -9.36 5.82 19.89
CA MET A 127 -10.63 5.19 20.26
C MET A 127 -11.52 4.94 19.03
N VAL A 128 -11.71 5.97 18.19
CA VAL A 128 -12.50 5.87 16.97
C VAL A 128 -11.89 4.86 16.01
N PHE A 129 -10.56 4.91 15.81
CA PHE A 129 -9.86 3.96 14.97
C PHE A 129 -10.08 2.51 15.42
N HIS A 130 -9.74 2.20 16.67
CA HIS A 130 -9.86 0.83 17.21
C HIS A 130 -11.30 0.32 17.18
N LYS A 131 -12.30 1.16 17.48
CA LYS A 131 -13.72 0.80 17.39
C LYS A 131 -14.10 0.26 16.01
N THR A 132 -13.55 0.86 14.95
CA THR A 132 -13.85 0.49 13.55
C THR A 132 -13.08 -0.72 13.01
N LEU A 133 -12.14 -1.28 13.77
CA LEU A 133 -11.38 -2.45 13.31
C LEU A 133 -12.23 -3.72 13.31
N PRO A 134 -11.98 -4.66 12.37
CA PRO A 134 -12.53 -6.01 12.41
C PRO A 134 -12.22 -6.71 13.73
N GLU A 135 -13.16 -7.53 14.22
CA GLU A 135 -13.04 -8.20 15.52
C GLU A 135 -11.86 -9.18 15.57
N GLU A 136 -11.55 -9.83 14.45
CA GLU A 136 -10.39 -10.69 14.31
C GLU A 136 -9.08 -9.90 14.52
N LEU A 137 -8.95 -8.73 13.89
CA LEU A 137 -7.76 -7.89 14.04
C LEU A 137 -7.65 -7.35 15.46
N LYS A 138 -8.76 -6.94 16.10
CA LYS A 138 -8.77 -6.55 17.52
C LYS A 138 -8.22 -7.67 18.40
N SER A 139 -8.74 -8.89 18.23
CA SER A 139 -8.32 -10.07 18.98
C SER A 139 -6.84 -10.40 18.76
N LYS A 140 -6.31 -10.19 17.56
CA LYS A 140 -4.87 -10.38 17.28
C LYS A 140 -4.00 -9.29 17.89
N LEU A 141 -4.45 -8.03 17.92
CA LEU A 141 -3.70 -6.93 18.53
C LEU A 141 -3.48 -7.11 20.04
N GLU A 142 -4.35 -7.87 20.71
CA GLU A 142 -4.17 -8.26 22.13
C GLU A 142 -3.09 -9.34 22.32
N ARG A 143 -2.67 -10.01 21.24
CA ARG A 143 -1.68 -11.07 21.27
C ARG A 143 -0.31 -10.53 20.88
N LYS A 144 0.73 -11.00 21.57
CA LYS A 144 2.11 -10.68 21.22
C LYS A 144 2.38 -11.02 19.75
N ASN A 145 2.95 -10.06 19.01
CA ASN A 145 3.27 -10.17 17.58
C ASN A 145 2.08 -10.62 16.72
N LEU A 146 0.88 -10.09 16.99
CA LEU A 146 -0.37 -10.45 16.30
C LEU A 146 -0.75 -11.94 16.40
N GLY A 147 -0.10 -12.70 17.29
CA GLY A 147 -0.26 -14.14 17.39
C GLY A 147 0.43 -14.94 16.28
N LEU A 148 1.36 -14.33 15.53
CA LEU A 148 2.12 -15.00 14.47
C LEU A 148 2.92 -16.19 15.01
N ASP A 149 2.88 -17.32 14.29
CA ASP A 149 3.75 -18.45 14.56
C ASP A 149 5.09 -18.28 13.82
N TYR A 150 6.13 -17.90 14.57
CA TYR A 150 7.48 -17.71 14.02
C TYR A 150 8.08 -18.94 13.34
N ARG A 151 7.53 -20.14 13.58
CA ARG A 151 7.99 -21.37 12.91
C ARG A 151 7.52 -21.46 11.46
N THR A 152 6.45 -20.75 11.11
CA THR A 152 5.84 -20.77 9.77
C THR A 152 6.29 -19.57 8.92
N LEU A 153 6.92 -18.57 9.52
CA LEU A 153 7.43 -17.38 8.85
C LEU A 153 8.74 -17.63 8.08
N ASP A 154 8.97 -16.84 7.04
CA ASP A 154 10.27 -16.81 6.37
C ASP A 154 11.39 -16.51 7.39
N ARG A 155 12.54 -17.17 7.22
CA ARG A 155 13.66 -17.05 8.16
C ARG A 155 14.18 -15.62 8.30
N ALA A 156 14.07 -14.77 7.28
CA ALA A 156 14.48 -13.37 7.37
C ALA A 156 13.53 -12.56 8.27
N VAL A 157 12.22 -12.81 8.16
CA VAL A 157 11.17 -12.22 9.00
C VAL A 157 11.34 -12.70 10.44
N ALA A 158 11.45 -14.02 10.65
CA ALA A 158 11.57 -14.61 11.98
C ALA A 158 12.84 -14.14 12.73
N ARG A 159 13.93 -13.87 12.01
CA ARG A 159 15.18 -13.32 12.58
C ARG A 159 15.04 -11.89 13.10
N GLY A 160 14.04 -11.13 12.65
CA GLY A 160 13.80 -9.78 13.14
C GLY A 160 13.24 -9.74 14.57
N GLY A 161 12.68 -10.84 15.06
CA GLY A 161 12.12 -10.92 16.42
C GLY A 161 10.75 -10.25 16.52
N ASP A 162 10.51 -9.58 17.65
CA ASP A 162 9.22 -8.97 17.95
C ASP A 162 8.89 -7.81 17.00
N ILE A 163 7.60 -7.66 16.68
CA ILE A 163 7.09 -6.54 15.91
C ILE A 163 7.39 -5.24 16.67
N LYS A 164 7.99 -4.27 15.98
CA LYS A 164 8.35 -2.95 16.50
C LYS A 164 7.44 -1.84 16.02
N TYR A 165 6.77 -2.06 14.89
CA TYR A 165 5.90 -1.08 14.27
C TYR A 165 4.80 -1.76 13.46
N ILE A 166 3.61 -1.18 13.48
CA ILE A 166 2.44 -1.57 12.68
C ILE A 166 1.85 -0.30 12.05
N ASP A 167 1.74 -0.33 10.72
CA ASP A 167 1.02 0.66 9.95
C ASP A 167 -0.34 0.09 9.54
N PHE A 168 -1.41 0.74 9.94
CA PHE A 168 -2.76 0.37 9.55
C PHE A 168 -3.19 1.22 8.36
N ARG A 169 -3.33 0.54 7.23
CA ARG A 169 -3.64 1.16 5.95
C ARG A 169 -5.07 0.86 5.60
N LYS A 170 -5.93 1.87 5.56
CA LYS A 170 -7.25 1.72 4.96
C LYS A 170 -7.10 1.83 3.44
N ASP A 171 -7.61 0.86 2.70
CA ASP A 171 -7.43 0.64 1.25
C ASP A 171 -7.96 1.76 0.32
N TRP A 172 -8.28 2.91 0.88
CA TRP A 172 -8.82 4.07 0.18
C TRP A 172 -7.74 5.13 -0.13
N SER A 173 -6.47 4.86 0.19
CA SER A 173 -5.39 5.82 -0.10
C SER A 173 -5.00 5.77 -1.59
N PRO A 174 -5.12 6.86 -2.35
CA PRO A 174 -4.66 6.94 -3.73
C PRO A 174 -3.13 6.96 -3.85
N HIS A 175 -2.38 6.48 -2.86
CA HIS A 175 -0.92 6.47 -2.81
C HIS A 175 -0.34 5.08 -2.51
N PHE A 176 -1.16 4.03 -2.58
CA PHE A 176 -0.65 2.68 -2.35
C PHE A 176 0.37 2.23 -3.42
N LYS A 177 1.22 1.29 -3.02
CA LYS A 177 2.15 0.60 -3.90
C LYS A 177 1.39 -0.16 -4.97
N ARG A 178 1.43 0.31 -6.21
CA ARG A 178 0.73 -0.36 -7.31
C ARG A 178 1.63 -1.42 -7.88
N LEU A 179 1.16 -2.66 -7.84
CA LEU A 179 1.78 -3.75 -8.57
C LEU A 179 1.31 -3.63 -10.03
N CYS A 180 2.24 -3.25 -10.90
CA CYS A 180 2.02 -3.25 -12.33
C CYS A 180 2.72 -4.45 -12.97
N ILE A 181 1.97 -5.22 -13.75
CA ILE A 181 2.56 -6.22 -14.64
C ILE A 181 3.01 -5.50 -15.92
N MET A 182 4.31 -5.54 -16.19
CA MET A 182 4.90 -4.95 -17.38
C MET A 182 4.84 -5.94 -18.56
N PRO A 183 4.91 -5.46 -19.82
CA PRO A 183 4.85 -6.33 -21.00
C PRO A 183 5.95 -7.40 -21.05
N ASP A 184 7.08 -7.13 -20.39
CA ASP A 184 8.23 -8.04 -20.29
C ASP A 184 8.11 -9.05 -19.14
N GLY A 185 6.96 -9.09 -18.45
CA GLY A 185 6.72 -10.01 -17.34
C GLY A 185 7.46 -9.62 -16.06
N ARG A 186 7.82 -8.35 -15.89
CA ARG A 186 8.24 -7.82 -14.59
C ARG A 186 7.02 -7.34 -13.80
N LEU A 187 7.02 -7.64 -12.50
CA LEU A 187 6.18 -6.93 -11.53
C LEU A 187 6.96 -5.72 -11.03
N VAL A 188 6.40 -4.53 -11.23
CA VAL A 188 6.96 -3.28 -10.76
C VAL A 188 6.04 -2.71 -9.69
N GLU A 189 6.62 -2.34 -8.55
CA GLU A 189 5.92 -1.62 -7.49
C GLU A 189 6.26 -0.13 -7.60
N THR A 190 5.25 0.74 -7.60
CA THR A 190 5.43 2.19 -7.56
C THR A 190 4.91 2.76 -6.24
N GLY A 191 5.71 3.51 -5.50
CA GLY A 191 5.39 4.07 -4.17
C GLY A 191 4.38 5.22 -4.14
N GLY A 192 4.02 5.83 -5.29
CA GLY A 192 3.03 6.91 -5.33
C GLY A 192 2.56 7.29 -6.75
N LEU A 193 1.56 8.18 -6.85
CA LEU A 193 0.94 8.63 -8.12
C LEU A 193 1.95 9.28 -9.08
N ALA A 194 2.90 10.07 -8.57
CA ALA A 194 3.92 10.73 -9.38
C ALA A 194 4.89 9.73 -10.00
N GLU A 195 5.38 8.77 -9.22
CA GLU A 195 6.25 7.70 -9.71
C GLU A 195 5.51 6.80 -10.71
N PHE A 196 4.25 6.46 -10.44
CA PHE A 196 3.40 5.72 -11.37
C PHE A 196 3.24 6.48 -12.70
N ALA A 197 2.90 7.77 -12.64
CA ALA A 197 2.75 8.60 -13.83
C ALA A 197 4.06 8.67 -14.64
N GLN A 198 5.21 8.85 -13.97
CA GLN A 198 6.52 8.88 -14.59
C GLN A 198 6.87 7.53 -15.24
N LEU A 199 6.70 6.42 -14.53
CA LEU A 199 6.95 5.06 -15.03
C LEU A 199 6.16 4.78 -16.30
N HIS A 200 4.90 5.22 -16.32
CA HIS A 200 4.00 4.98 -17.44
C HIS A 200 4.06 6.06 -18.51
N SER A 201 4.85 7.12 -18.33
CA SER A 201 4.90 8.27 -19.26
C SER A 201 3.52 8.90 -19.50
N ILE A 202 2.73 9.03 -18.43
CA ILE A 202 1.41 9.67 -18.42
C ILE A 202 1.40 10.85 -17.45
N THR A 203 0.37 11.68 -17.49
CA THR A 203 0.19 12.75 -16.50
C THR A 203 -0.33 12.20 -15.18
N GLN A 204 -0.06 12.89 -14.06
CA GLN A 204 -0.61 12.51 -12.76
C GLN A 204 -2.15 12.53 -12.74
N ALA A 205 -2.77 13.41 -13.53
CA ALA A 205 -4.24 13.46 -13.68
C ALA A 205 -4.78 12.20 -14.36
N GLN A 206 -4.13 11.74 -15.44
CA GLN A 206 -4.48 10.47 -16.11
C GLN A 206 -4.26 9.27 -15.19
N ALA A 207 -3.14 9.24 -14.47
CA ALA A 207 -2.87 8.21 -13.48
C ALA A 207 -3.98 8.15 -12.43
N LYS A 208 -4.32 9.30 -11.82
CA LYS A 208 -5.39 9.40 -10.82
C LYS A 208 -6.72 8.89 -11.35
N ALA A 209 -7.15 9.34 -12.53
CA ALA A 209 -8.41 8.91 -13.14
C ALA A 209 -8.44 7.39 -13.38
N LEU A 210 -7.39 6.84 -13.99
CA LEU A 210 -7.30 5.40 -14.29
C LEU A 210 -7.32 4.52 -13.03
N ILE A 211 -6.68 4.99 -11.97
CA ILE A 211 -6.57 4.27 -10.69
C ILE A 211 -7.88 4.31 -9.91
N GLU A 212 -8.58 5.45 -9.94
CA GLU A 212 -9.84 5.63 -9.19
C GLU A 212 -11.03 4.97 -9.89
N GLN A 213 -11.03 4.96 -11.22
CA GLN A 213 -12.19 4.56 -12.02
C GLN A 213 -12.01 3.22 -12.73
N GLY A 214 -10.77 2.71 -12.81
CA GLY A 214 -10.41 1.60 -13.69
C GLY A 214 -10.49 1.99 -15.17
N GLY A 215 -10.40 0.98 -16.04
CA GLY A 215 -10.50 1.13 -17.49
C GLY A 215 -9.15 1.03 -18.19
N THR A 216 -9.05 1.67 -19.36
CA THR A 216 -7.87 1.58 -20.23
C THR A 216 -7.40 2.93 -20.70
N LEU A 217 -6.08 3.08 -20.82
CA LEU A 217 -5.42 4.26 -21.35
C LEU A 217 -4.39 3.85 -22.40
N GLU A 218 -4.55 4.33 -23.64
CA GLU A 218 -3.53 4.15 -24.67
C GLU A 218 -2.34 5.07 -24.41
N VAL A 219 -1.12 4.51 -24.49
CA VAL A 219 0.12 5.24 -24.26
C VAL A 219 1.15 4.78 -25.30
N ASN A 220 1.53 5.65 -26.23
CA ASN A 220 2.55 5.37 -27.25
C ASN A 220 2.30 4.07 -28.06
N GLY A 221 1.04 3.75 -28.37
CA GLY A 221 0.66 2.53 -29.09
C GLY A 221 0.59 1.26 -28.24
N GLU A 222 0.97 1.35 -26.96
CA GLU A 222 0.71 0.37 -25.92
C GLU A 222 -0.60 0.70 -25.19
N ILE A 223 -1.05 -0.20 -24.33
CA ILE A 223 -2.23 0.05 -23.48
C ILE A 223 -1.93 -0.25 -22.02
N LEU A 224 -2.29 0.70 -21.18
CA LEU A 224 -2.31 0.56 -19.73
C LEU A 224 -3.73 0.25 -19.30
N ALA A 225 -3.95 -0.93 -18.74
CA ALA A 225 -5.24 -1.38 -18.24
C ALA A 225 -5.23 -1.38 -16.72
N CYS A 226 -6.34 -0.96 -16.13
CA CYS A 226 -6.58 -0.96 -14.69
C CYS A 226 -7.94 -1.61 -14.43
N GLN A 227 -7.95 -2.67 -13.65
CA GLN A 227 -9.18 -3.29 -13.17
C GLN A 227 -9.30 -3.05 -11.67
N ILE A 228 -10.48 -2.64 -11.21
CA ILE A 228 -10.74 -2.53 -9.78
C ILE A 228 -11.27 -3.89 -9.31
N VAL A 229 -10.46 -4.62 -8.55
CA VAL A 229 -10.80 -5.93 -8.00
C VAL A 229 -10.85 -5.78 -6.48
N ASN A 230 -12.00 -6.06 -5.88
CA ASN A 230 -12.22 -5.89 -4.43
C ASN A 230 -11.82 -4.49 -3.92
N GLY A 231 -12.10 -3.45 -4.71
CA GLY A 231 -11.74 -2.07 -4.37
C GLY A 231 -10.27 -1.70 -4.60
N GLN A 232 -9.42 -2.64 -5.03
CA GLN A 232 -8.01 -2.39 -5.31
C GLN A 232 -7.72 -2.28 -6.82
N PRO A 233 -6.90 -1.31 -7.25
CA PRO A 233 -6.50 -1.17 -8.65
C PRO A 233 -5.42 -2.20 -9.02
N ALA A 234 -5.79 -3.18 -9.84
CA ALA A 234 -4.89 -4.11 -10.49
C ALA A 234 -4.48 -3.55 -11.86
N VAL A 235 -3.20 -3.25 -12.04
CA VAL A 235 -2.70 -2.58 -13.24
C VAL A 235 -1.84 -3.53 -14.08
N ALA A 236 -2.08 -3.55 -15.38
CA ALA A 236 -1.23 -4.25 -16.34
C ALA A 236 -0.96 -3.37 -17.57
N ARG A 237 0.28 -3.41 -18.05
CA ARG A 237 0.69 -2.74 -19.27
C ARG A 237 0.93 -3.78 -20.35
N PHE A 238 0.36 -3.54 -21.53
CA PHE A 238 0.41 -4.45 -22.66
C PHE A 238 1.15 -3.80 -23.82
N SER A 239 2.03 -4.58 -24.46
CA SER A 239 2.70 -4.15 -25.68
C SER A 239 1.70 -3.89 -26.81
N ALA A 240 2.10 -3.13 -27.83
CA ALA A 240 1.30 -2.90 -29.03
C ALA A 240 0.84 -4.22 -29.69
N LYS A 241 1.68 -5.27 -29.65
CA LYS A 241 1.34 -6.60 -30.17
C LYS A 241 0.21 -7.26 -29.39
N ASN A 242 0.27 -7.20 -28.06
CA ASN A 242 -0.76 -7.77 -27.19
C ASN A 242 -2.07 -7.00 -27.34
N TYR A 243 -1.98 -5.67 -27.48
CA TYR A 243 -3.15 -4.85 -27.70
C TYR A 243 -3.83 -5.12 -29.06
N ALA A 244 -3.04 -5.31 -30.14
CA ALA A 244 -3.57 -5.68 -31.44
C ALA A 244 -4.34 -7.01 -31.40
N LYS A 245 -3.80 -8.02 -30.69
CA LYS A 245 -4.51 -9.29 -30.46
C LYS A 245 -5.81 -9.10 -29.67
N ALA A 246 -5.81 -8.26 -28.65
CA ALA A 246 -7.03 -7.96 -27.90
C ALA A 246 -8.08 -7.29 -28.79
N LYS A 247 -7.70 -6.34 -29.66
CA LYS A 247 -8.61 -5.74 -30.66
C LYS A 247 -9.20 -6.78 -31.61
N GLU A 248 -8.40 -7.74 -32.05
CA GLU A 248 -8.86 -8.85 -32.89
C GLU A 248 -9.89 -9.73 -32.16
N LEU A 249 -9.64 -10.05 -30.89
CA LEU A 249 -10.60 -10.80 -30.07
C LEU A 249 -11.91 -10.03 -29.84
N VAL A 250 -11.84 -8.72 -29.58
CA VAL A 250 -13.04 -7.85 -29.50
C VAL A 250 -13.82 -7.90 -30.81
N ALA A 251 -13.14 -7.79 -31.95
CA ALA A 251 -13.80 -7.79 -33.26
C ALA A 251 -14.41 -9.15 -33.63
N THR A 252 -13.74 -10.25 -33.28
CA THR A 252 -14.14 -11.62 -33.70
C THR A 252 -15.11 -12.29 -32.74
N LYS A 253 -14.99 -12.02 -31.44
CA LYS A 253 -15.80 -12.64 -30.37
C LYS A 253 -16.80 -11.67 -29.73
N SER A 254 -16.86 -10.41 -30.17
CA SER A 254 -17.72 -9.35 -29.60
C SER A 254 -17.56 -9.20 -28.08
N MET A 255 -16.37 -9.45 -27.56
CA MET A 255 -16.06 -9.34 -26.14
C MET A 255 -15.72 -7.91 -25.72
N HIS A 256 -15.87 -7.61 -24.43
CA HIS A 256 -15.42 -6.34 -23.87
C HIS A 256 -13.88 -6.26 -23.87
N MET A 257 -13.33 -5.07 -24.06
CA MET A 257 -11.87 -4.87 -24.21
C MET A 257 -11.07 -5.37 -23.01
N MET A 258 -11.57 -5.16 -21.78
CA MET A 258 -10.90 -5.64 -20.57
C MET A 258 -10.84 -7.17 -20.50
N ASP A 259 -11.88 -7.86 -20.98
CA ASP A 259 -11.92 -9.33 -21.01
C ASP A 259 -10.94 -9.86 -22.06
N ALA A 260 -10.88 -9.21 -23.23
CA ALA A 260 -9.91 -9.51 -24.29
C ALA A 260 -8.46 -9.35 -23.81
N LEU A 261 -8.17 -8.25 -23.11
CA LEU A 261 -6.84 -8.00 -22.54
C LEU A 261 -6.48 -9.03 -21.47
N SER A 262 -7.45 -9.45 -20.65
CA SER A 262 -7.26 -10.51 -19.66
C SER A 262 -6.95 -11.85 -20.33
N GLU A 263 -7.70 -12.24 -21.37
CA GLU A 263 -7.44 -13.47 -22.13
C GLU A 263 -6.04 -13.45 -22.78
N VAL A 264 -5.62 -12.31 -23.33
CA VAL A 264 -4.27 -12.13 -23.88
C VAL A 264 -3.21 -12.21 -22.78
N ALA A 265 -3.43 -11.63 -21.60
CA ALA A 265 -2.50 -11.73 -20.48
C ALA A 265 -2.33 -13.18 -20.01
N TYR A 266 -3.43 -13.90 -19.78
CA TYR A 266 -3.43 -15.28 -19.32
C TYR A 266 -2.77 -16.24 -20.32
N SER A 267 -2.93 -15.97 -21.62
CA SER A 267 -2.31 -16.77 -22.68
C SER A 267 -0.86 -16.39 -23.00
N ASP A 268 -0.34 -15.30 -22.44
CA ASP A 268 1.04 -14.85 -22.62
C ASP A 268 1.96 -15.39 -21.49
N PRO A 269 2.83 -16.39 -21.77
CA PRO A 269 3.69 -16.98 -20.76
C PRO A 269 4.71 -16.00 -20.18
N VAL A 270 4.99 -14.89 -20.87
CA VAL A 270 5.89 -13.85 -20.37
C VAL A 270 5.19 -13.03 -19.29
N MET A 271 3.96 -12.57 -19.54
CA MET A 271 3.19 -11.79 -18.55
C MET A 271 2.83 -12.64 -17.32
N MET A 272 2.51 -13.91 -17.51
CA MET A 272 2.18 -14.82 -16.40
C MET A 272 3.40 -15.28 -15.58
N ARG A 273 4.62 -15.09 -16.08
CA ARG A 273 5.85 -15.59 -15.44
C ARG A 273 6.05 -15.04 -14.02
N SER A 274 5.76 -13.76 -13.84
CA SER A 274 5.88 -13.05 -12.56
C SER A 274 4.77 -13.40 -11.58
N LEU A 275 3.54 -13.59 -12.08
CA LEU A 275 2.39 -14.03 -11.26
C LEU A 275 2.59 -15.46 -10.76
N ALA A 276 3.02 -16.38 -11.63
CA ALA A 276 3.34 -17.76 -11.26
C ALA A 276 4.47 -17.86 -10.22
N ARG A 277 5.47 -16.96 -10.29
CA ARG A 277 6.52 -16.87 -9.25
C ARG A 277 6.00 -16.38 -7.90
N LYS A 278 4.96 -15.53 -7.89
CA LYS A 278 4.31 -15.04 -6.67
C LYS A 278 3.43 -16.12 -6.04
N GLU A 279 2.68 -16.89 -6.84
CA GLU A 279 1.93 -18.04 -6.34
C GLU A 279 2.84 -19.18 -5.83
N LEU A 280 3.98 -19.40 -6.48
CA LEU A 280 4.98 -20.40 -6.06
C LEU A 280 5.94 -19.90 -4.96
N SER A 281 5.85 -18.62 -4.58
CA SER A 281 6.61 -18.05 -3.47
C SER A 281 5.63 -17.48 -2.45
N PRO A 282 5.09 -18.30 -1.51
CA PRO A 282 4.48 -17.76 -0.31
C PRO A 282 5.59 -17.02 0.46
N GLY A 283 5.67 -15.70 0.28
CA GLY A 283 6.62 -14.81 0.95
C GLY A 283 8.08 -14.97 0.50
N ARG A 284 8.61 -13.96 -0.18
CA ARG A 284 10.02 -13.58 -0.09
C ARG A 284 10.13 -12.08 0.05
#